data_AF-A0A0G1B6S9-F1
#
_entry.id   AF-A0A0G1B6S9-F1
#
_cell.length_a   1.000
_cell.length_b   1.000
_cell.length_c   1.000
_cell.angle_alpha   90.00
_cell.angle_beta   90.00
_cell.angle_gamma   90.00
#
_symmetry.space_group_name_H-M   'P 1'
#
loop_
_entity.id
_entity.type
_entity.pdbx_description
1 polymer ?
#
loop_
_entity_poly.entity_id
_entity_poly.type
_entity_poly.pdbx_seq_one_letter_code
_entity_poly.pdbx_strand_id
1 'polypeptide(L)'
;MIDLMGKKWRFFILSGIIILPGIISLGLYGLNLGVDFTGGALLEYKFENKLDKEDIRREFISSGIEVSGIVETGEASYIVKTKPINEQKIIEVKKSLSEKFGQVEELRVENVGPTIGVETTRNAFVSLGLASAMIVIYLALAFRKVPKPTSPWRFGVTAVIALLHDVLLLVGLFSLLGHFLKVEVDVLFVTAALTVVGFSVHDTIHVSHGSLCFTGLASIRW
;
A
#
# COMPACT_ATOMS: atom_id res chain seq x y z
N MET A 1 -0.54 35.76 -4.63
CA MET A 1 0.61 35.08 -3.99
C MET A 1 0.11 34.34 -2.77
N ILE A 2 0.27 33.02 -2.71
CA ILE A 2 -0.09 32.22 -1.54
C ILE A 2 1.12 32.22 -0.61
N ASP A 3 0.97 32.74 0.60
CA ASP A 3 2.02 32.69 1.63
C ASP A 3 1.95 31.34 2.38
N LEU A 4 2.80 30.40 1.93
CA LEU A 4 2.97 29.08 2.53
C LEU A 4 3.80 29.15 3.82
N MET A 5 4.76 30.08 3.88
CA MET A 5 5.73 30.18 4.98
C MET A 5 5.07 30.72 6.26
N GLY A 6 4.15 31.69 6.12
CA GLY A 6 3.37 32.24 7.23
C GLY A 6 2.34 31.29 7.83
N LYS A 7 1.89 30.26 7.08
CA LYS A 7 0.86 29.31 7.50
C LYS A 7 1.38 27.90 7.79
N LYS A 8 2.70 27.69 7.83
CA LYS A 8 3.36 26.38 8.03
C LYS A 8 2.77 25.52 9.15
N TRP A 9 2.39 26.14 10.27
CA TRP A 9 1.80 25.43 11.41
C TRP A 9 0.45 24.78 11.10
N ARG A 10 -0.36 25.35 10.19
CA ARG A 10 -1.63 24.74 9.76
C ARG A 10 -1.40 23.44 8.99
N PHE A 11 -0.37 23.40 8.14
CA PHE A 11 -0.02 22.20 7.38
C PHE A 11 0.57 21.11 8.28
N PHE A 12 1.42 21.48 9.25
CA PHE A 12 1.93 20.53 10.23
C PHE A 12 0.83 19.96 11.14
N ILE A 13 -0.13 20.79 11.57
CA ILE A 13 -1.26 20.32 12.37
C ILE A 13 -2.15 19.38 11.54
N LEU A 14 -2.45 19.74 10.30
CA LEU A 14 -3.26 18.90 9.41
C LEU A 14 -2.62 17.52 9.19
N SER A 15 -1.31 17.50 8.92
CA SER A 15 -0.58 16.24 8.77
C SER A 15 -0.54 15.46 10.10
N GLY A 16 -0.29 16.15 11.22
CA GLY A 16 -0.27 15.55 12.55
C GLY A 16 -1.59 14.87 12.93
N ILE A 17 -2.73 15.44 12.55
CA ILE A 17 -4.07 14.85 12.78
C ILE A 17 -4.25 13.51 12.05
N ILE A 18 -3.55 13.27 10.94
CA ILE A 18 -3.63 12.01 10.20
C ILE A 18 -2.57 11.04 10.71
N ILE A 19 -1.34 11.53 10.90
CA ILE A 19 -0.19 10.71 11.30
C ILE A 19 -0.36 10.16 12.71
N LEU A 20 -0.81 10.95 13.69
CA LEU A 20 -0.94 10.49 15.08
C LEU A 20 -1.92 9.31 15.21
N PRO A 21 -3.18 9.40 14.74
CA PRO A 21 -4.09 8.26 14.73
C PRO A 21 -3.57 7.11 13.87
N GLY A 22 -2.90 7.41 12.75
CA GLY A 22 -2.29 6.38 11.89
C GLY A 22 -1.19 5.58 12.60
N ILE A 23 -0.31 6.24 13.35
CA ILE A 23 0.74 5.59 14.15
C ILE A 23 0.13 4.77 15.29
N ILE A 24 -0.88 5.33 15.98
CA ILE A 24 -1.59 4.61 17.04
C ILE A 24 -2.27 3.36 16.47
N SER A 25 -2.96 3.49 15.33
CA SER A 25 -3.58 2.38 14.62
C SER A 25 -2.56 1.33 14.21
N LEU A 26 -1.41 1.77 13.66
CA LEU A 26 -0.34 0.87 13.24
C LEU A 26 0.24 0.09 14.41
N GLY A 27 0.41 0.73 15.57
CA GLY A 27 0.93 0.07 16.78
C GLY A 27 -0.06 -0.89 17.44
N LEU A 28 -1.37 -0.61 17.38
CA LEU A 28 -2.41 -1.42 18.03
C LEU A 28 -2.98 -2.53 17.12
N TYR A 29 -3.22 -2.22 15.85
CA TYR A 29 -3.93 -3.07 14.91
C TYR A 29 -3.05 -3.59 13.78
N GLY A 30 -1.89 -2.95 13.53
CA GLY A 30 -1.01 -3.33 12.43
C GLY A 30 -1.58 -2.99 11.05
N LEU A 31 -1.12 -3.72 10.04
CA LEU A 31 -1.61 -3.64 8.67
C LEU A 31 -2.40 -4.91 8.35
N ASN A 32 -3.55 -4.73 7.69
CA ASN A 32 -4.28 -5.84 7.11
C ASN A 32 -3.58 -6.28 5.83
N LEU A 33 -2.86 -7.38 5.89
CA LEU A 33 -2.18 -7.94 4.73
C LEU A 33 -3.20 -8.65 3.82
N GLY A 34 -3.11 -8.37 2.52
CA GLY A 34 -3.91 -9.03 1.51
C GLY A 34 -3.39 -10.43 1.18
N VAL A 35 -4.12 -11.10 0.28
CA VAL A 35 -3.86 -12.49 -0.15
C VAL A 35 -2.44 -12.72 -0.68
N ASP A 36 -1.81 -11.70 -1.27
CA ASP A 36 -0.45 -11.80 -1.81
C ASP A 36 0.60 -12.06 -0.74
N PHE A 37 0.32 -11.66 0.50
CA PHE A 37 1.23 -11.77 1.63
C PHE A 37 0.84 -12.90 2.58
N THR A 38 -0.46 -13.07 2.84
CA THR A 38 -0.96 -14.13 3.73
C THR A 38 -1.10 -15.48 3.05
N GLY A 39 -1.13 -15.50 1.71
CA GLY A 39 -1.66 -16.63 0.94
C GLY A 39 -3.20 -16.64 0.95
N GLY A 40 -3.80 -17.10 -0.13
CA GLY A 40 -5.24 -17.10 -0.31
C GLY A 40 -5.64 -17.35 -1.76
N ALA A 41 -6.95 -17.36 -2.02
CA ALA A 41 -7.47 -17.27 -3.37
C ALA A 41 -8.45 -16.09 -3.50
N LEU A 42 -8.36 -15.39 -4.63
CA LEU A 42 -9.31 -14.39 -5.09
C LEU A 42 -10.03 -14.96 -6.31
N LEU A 43 -11.34 -15.09 -6.19
CA LEU A 43 -12.19 -15.57 -7.26
C LEU A 43 -13.18 -14.47 -7.62
N GLU A 44 -13.09 -13.98 -8.85
CA GLU A 44 -13.95 -12.93 -9.36
C GLU A 44 -14.94 -13.53 -10.35
N TYR A 45 -16.21 -13.49 -9.96
CA TYR A 45 -17.32 -14.00 -10.75
C TYR A 45 -18.30 -12.89 -11.08
N LYS A 46 -18.84 -12.93 -12.28
CA LYS A 46 -19.92 -12.07 -12.74
C LYS A 46 -21.16 -12.89 -13.02
N PHE A 47 -22.29 -12.37 -12.54
CA PHE A 47 -23.61 -12.98 -12.67
C PHE A 47 -24.50 -12.13 -13.57
N GLU A 48 -25.55 -12.73 -14.12
CA GLU A 48 -26.54 -12.00 -14.93
C GLU A 48 -27.35 -11.00 -14.09
N ASN A 49 -27.67 -11.36 -12.85
CA ASN A 49 -28.46 -10.56 -11.93
C ASN A 49 -27.68 -10.26 -10.66
N LYS A 50 -28.01 -9.13 -10.01
CA LYS A 50 -27.44 -8.78 -8.71
C LYS A 50 -27.88 -9.79 -7.66
N LEU A 51 -26.92 -10.44 -7.00
CA LEU A 51 -27.13 -11.43 -5.95
C LEU A 51 -26.84 -10.84 -4.56
N ASP A 52 -27.42 -11.44 -3.53
CA ASP A 52 -27.00 -11.15 -2.16
C ASP A 52 -25.63 -11.81 -1.88
N LYS A 53 -24.76 -11.08 -1.18
CA LYS A 53 -23.44 -11.57 -0.76
C LYS A 53 -23.57 -12.79 0.15
N GLU A 54 -24.63 -12.86 0.94
CA GLU A 54 -24.87 -14.00 1.82
C GLU A 54 -25.29 -15.27 1.07
N ASP A 55 -25.95 -15.14 -0.09
CA ASP A 55 -26.29 -16.29 -0.94
C ASP A 55 -25.03 -16.90 -1.57
N ILE A 56 -24.14 -16.04 -2.06
CA ILE A 56 -22.83 -16.45 -2.58
C ILE A 56 -22.02 -17.10 -1.44
N ARG A 57 -21.93 -16.45 -0.27
CA ARG A 57 -21.19 -17.01 0.89
C ARG A 57 -21.71 -18.39 1.28
N ARG A 58 -23.02 -18.58 1.34
CA ARG A 58 -23.63 -19.89 1.68
C ARG A 58 -23.23 -20.98 0.70
N GLU A 59 -23.12 -20.66 -0.59
CA GLU A 59 -22.74 -21.63 -1.62
C GLU A 59 -21.26 -22.06 -1.52
N PHE A 60 -20.39 -21.13 -1.18
CA PHE A 60 -18.99 -21.46 -0.90
C PHE A 60 -18.84 -22.33 0.35
N ILE A 61 -19.62 -22.03 1.40
CA ILE A 61 -19.60 -22.83 2.64
C ILE A 61 -20.17 -24.23 2.41
N SER A 62 -21.24 -24.39 1.62
CA SER A 62 -21.77 -25.72 1.26
C SER A 62 -20.76 -26.55 0.45
N SER A 63 -19.92 -25.88 -0.33
CA SER A 63 -18.80 -26.51 -1.07
C SER A 63 -17.57 -26.78 -0.18
N GLY A 64 -17.65 -26.57 1.13
CA GLY A 64 -16.58 -26.81 2.09
C GLY A 64 -15.41 -25.83 1.94
N ILE A 65 -15.69 -24.58 1.56
CA ILE A 65 -14.70 -23.51 1.43
C ILE A 65 -15.04 -22.37 2.38
N GLU A 66 -14.06 -22.02 3.23
CA GLU A 66 -14.18 -20.86 4.11
C GLU A 66 -13.97 -19.56 3.33
N VAL A 67 -14.93 -18.64 3.46
CA VAL A 67 -14.89 -17.32 2.83
C VAL A 67 -14.44 -16.28 3.84
N SER A 68 -13.30 -15.64 3.56
CA SER A 68 -12.73 -14.57 4.36
C SER A 68 -13.41 -13.22 4.10
N GLY A 69 -13.92 -13.00 2.89
CA GLY A 69 -14.58 -11.75 2.52
C GLY A 69 -15.22 -11.81 1.13
N ILE A 70 -16.23 -10.96 0.91
CA ILE A 70 -16.86 -10.77 -0.40
C ILE A 70 -16.96 -9.28 -0.66
N VAL A 71 -16.37 -8.84 -1.77
CA VAL A 71 -16.38 -7.44 -2.23
C VAL A 71 -17.13 -7.39 -3.54
N GLU A 72 -18.05 -6.44 -3.68
CA GLU A 72 -18.76 -6.18 -4.92
C GLU A 72 -17.96 -5.14 -5.71
N THR A 73 -17.57 -5.46 -6.95
CA THR A 73 -16.65 -4.63 -7.76
C THR A 73 -17.32 -3.95 -8.96
N GLY A 74 -18.53 -4.37 -9.34
CA GLY A 74 -19.29 -3.80 -10.47
C GLY A 74 -20.75 -4.22 -10.48
N GLU A 75 -21.44 -4.07 -11.63
CA GLU A 75 -22.81 -4.59 -11.80
C GLU A 75 -22.80 -6.12 -11.77
N ALA A 76 -23.29 -6.68 -10.67
CA ALA A 76 -23.37 -8.13 -10.42
C ALA A 76 -22.02 -8.88 -10.49
N SER A 77 -20.91 -8.18 -10.25
CA SER A 77 -19.56 -8.77 -10.11
C SER A 77 -19.10 -8.81 -8.65
N TYR A 78 -18.57 -9.95 -8.24
CA TYR A 78 -18.14 -10.19 -6.86
C TYR A 78 -16.77 -10.84 -6.81
N ILE A 79 -15.89 -10.27 -6.01
CA ILE A 79 -14.62 -10.88 -5.60
C ILE A 79 -14.85 -11.62 -4.29
N VAL A 80 -14.67 -12.93 -4.32
CA VAL A 80 -14.71 -13.82 -3.16
C VAL A 80 -13.29 -14.14 -2.75
N LYS A 81 -12.95 -13.84 -1.49
CA LYS A 81 -11.64 -14.13 -0.90
C LYS A 81 -11.75 -15.38 -0.04
N THR A 82 -10.87 -16.34 -0.26
CA THR A 82 -10.83 -17.60 0.50
C THR A 82 -9.40 -17.95 0.92
N LYS A 83 -9.26 -18.98 1.76
CA LYS A 83 -7.97 -19.65 1.92
C LYS A 83 -7.52 -20.26 0.57
N PRO A 84 -6.23 -20.60 0.41
CA PRO A 84 -5.76 -21.30 -0.78
C PRO A 84 -6.59 -22.57 -1.00
N ILE A 85 -7.08 -22.76 -2.22
CA ILE A 85 -7.90 -23.91 -2.63
C ILE A 85 -7.23 -24.63 -3.80
N ASN A 86 -7.63 -25.86 -4.10
CA ASN A 86 -7.14 -26.55 -5.29
C ASN A 86 -7.97 -26.18 -6.52
N GLU A 87 -7.42 -26.38 -7.71
CA GLU A 87 -8.12 -26.13 -8.98
C GLU A 87 -9.43 -26.94 -9.10
N GLN A 88 -9.45 -28.16 -8.55
CA GLN A 88 -10.64 -29.02 -8.55
C GLN A 88 -11.81 -28.38 -7.79
N LYS A 89 -11.56 -27.79 -6.61
CA LYS A 89 -12.59 -27.06 -5.86
C LYS A 89 -13.04 -25.79 -6.58
N ILE A 90 -12.15 -25.10 -7.28
CA ILE A 90 -12.52 -23.92 -8.09
C ILE A 90 -13.54 -24.32 -9.17
N ILE A 91 -13.28 -25.44 -9.86
CA ILE A 91 -14.18 -25.98 -10.89
C ILE A 91 -15.51 -26.44 -10.26
N GLU A 92 -15.46 -27.13 -9.13
CA GLU A 92 -16.64 -27.61 -8.40
C GLU A 92 -17.55 -26.46 -7.95
N VAL A 93 -16.97 -25.42 -7.35
CA VAL A 93 -17.71 -24.23 -6.90
C VAL A 93 -18.31 -23.48 -8.07
N LYS A 94 -17.54 -23.28 -9.15
CA LYS A 94 -18.05 -22.63 -10.35
C LYS A 94 -19.26 -23.37 -10.90
N LYS A 95 -19.20 -24.70 -10.91
CA LYS A 95 -20.32 -25.55 -11.35
C LYS A 95 -21.52 -25.39 -10.42
N SER A 96 -21.32 -25.44 -9.10
CA SER A 96 -22.39 -25.28 -8.12
C SER A 96 -23.06 -23.89 -8.22
N LEU A 97 -22.25 -22.84 -8.36
CA LEU A 97 -22.76 -21.48 -8.60
C LEU A 97 -23.56 -21.39 -9.90
N SER A 98 -23.10 -22.06 -10.96
CA SER A 98 -23.78 -22.07 -12.25
C SER A 98 -25.11 -22.83 -12.22
N GLU A 99 -25.17 -23.95 -11.51
CA GLU A 99 -26.40 -24.73 -11.34
C GLU A 99 -27.48 -23.97 -10.55
N LYS A 100 -27.06 -23.11 -9.61
CA LYS A 100 -27.99 -22.41 -8.70
C LYS A 100 -28.40 -21.02 -9.17
N PHE A 101 -27.47 -20.28 -9.77
CA PHE A 101 -27.67 -18.87 -10.11
C PHE A 101 -27.68 -18.59 -11.61
N GLY A 102 -27.59 -19.62 -12.46
CA GLY A 102 -27.60 -19.49 -13.92
C GLY A 102 -26.20 -19.32 -14.50
N GLN A 103 -26.07 -18.60 -15.62
CA GLN A 103 -24.76 -18.45 -16.27
C GLN A 103 -23.81 -17.60 -15.40
N VAL A 104 -22.68 -18.17 -14.99
CA VAL A 104 -21.63 -17.49 -14.22
C VAL A 104 -20.40 -17.31 -15.09
N GLU A 105 -20.00 -16.07 -15.30
CA GLU A 105 -18.77 -15.72 -15.98
C GLU A 105 -17.63 -15.63 -14.97
N GLU A 106 -16.53 -16.33 -15.22
CA GLU A 106 -15.31 -16.24 -14.42
C GLU A 106 -14.42 -15.17 -15.02
N LEU A 107 -14.25 -14.06 -14.30
CA LEU A 107 -13.43 -12.93 -14.76
C LEU A 107 -11.97 -13.11 -14.37
N ARG A 108 -11.72 -13.61 -13.16
CA ARG A 108 -10.36 -13.73 -12.62
C ARG A 108 -10.29 -14.78 -11.53
N VAL A 109 -9.24 -15.58 -11.56
CA VAL A 109 -8.89 -16.53 -10.50
C VAL A 109 -7.41 -16.34 -10.19
N GLU A 110 -7.13 -15.89 -8.98
CA GLU A 110 -5.78 -15.75 -8.44
C GLU A 110 -5.68 -16.65 -7.22
N ASN A 111 -4.66 -17.49 -7.15
CA ASN A 111 -4.50 -18.43 -6.06
C ASN A 111 -3.03 -18.47 -5.65
N VAL A 112 -2.76 -17.88 -4.49
CA VAL A 112 -1.43 -17.71 -3.94
C VAL A 112 -1.24 -18.73 -2.82
N GLY A 113 -0.32 -19.65 -3.04
CA GLY A 113 0.06 -20.65 -2.04
C GLY A 113 0.68 -20.01 -0.80
N PRO A 114 0.50 -20.62 0.39
CA PRO A 114 0.98 -20.05 1.65
C PRO A 114 2.51 -19.87 1.68
N THR A 115 3.25 -20.76 1.01
CA THR A 115 4.71 -20.65 0.89
C THR A 115 5.12 -19.43 0.08
N ILE A 116 4.44 -19.18 -1.05
CA ILE A 116 4.72 -18.05 -1.94
C ILE A 116 4.35 -16.74 -1.22
N GLY A 117 3.26 -16.70 -0.47
CA GLY A 117 2.86 -15.52 0.31
C GLY A 117 3.89 -15.14 1.36
N VAL A 118 4.38 -16.10 2.15
CA VAL A 118 5.41 -15.84 3.18
C VAL A 118 6.73 -15.40 2.55
N GLU A 119 7.15 -16.03 1.45
CA GLU A 119 8.36 -15.65 0.74
C GLU A 119 8.25 -14.24 0.13
N THR A 120 7.11 -13.93 -0.51
CA THR A 120 6.82 -12.61 -1.08
C THR A 120 6.82 -11.55 -0.01
N THR A 121 6.20 -11.81 1.14
CA THR A 121 6.20 -10.92 2.31
C THR A 121 7.61 -10.64 2.78
N ARG A 122 8.43 -11.69 2.98
CA ARG A 122 9.81 -11.54 3.43
C ARG A 122 10.62 -10.72 2.44
N ASN A 123 10.50 -11.04 1.15
CA ASN A 123 11.22 -10.34 0.09
C ASN A 123 10.80 -8.87 -0.01
N ALA A 124 9.50 -8.56 0.09
CA ALA A 124 8.99 -7.19 0.08
C ALA A 124 9.57 -6.35 1.22
N PHE A 125 9.56 -6.87 2.46
CA PHE A 125 10.14 -6.16 3.60
C PHE A 125 11.67 -6.00 3.50
N VAL A 126 12.38 -7.03 3.02
CA VAL A 126 13.83 -6.95 2.80
C VAL A 126 14.16 -5.91 1.73
N SER A 127 13.46 -5.93 0.60
CA SER A 127 13.65 -4.96 -0.48
C SER A 127 13.33 -3.53 -0.04
N LEU A 128 12.26 -3.33 0.73
CA LEU A 128 11.90 -2.02 1.27
C LEU A 128 12.98 -1.48 2.23
N GLY A 129 13.50 -2.33 3.13
CA GLY A 129 14.57 -1.99 4.05
C GLY A 129 15.88 -1.65 3.32
N LEU A 130 16.27 -2.48 2.36
CA LEU A 130 17.48 -2.26 1.54
C LEU A 130 17.38 -0.98 0.71
N ALA A 131 16.24 -0.75 0.04
CA ALA A 131 16.00 0.46 -0.73
C ALA A 131 16.03 1.72 0.15
N SER A 132 15.40 1.68 1.32
CA SER A 132 15.42 2.79 2.27
C SER A 132 16.85 3.13 2.72
N ALA A 133 17.65 2.11 3.05
CA ALA A 133 19.06 2.30 3.40
C ALA A 133 19.87 2.89 2.24
N MET A 134 19.67 2.41 1.01
CA MET A 134 20.33 2.95 -0.18
C MET A 134 19.95 4.42 -0.43
N ILE A 135 18.69 4.80 -0.23
CA ILE A 135 18.24 6.20 -0.36
C ILE A 135 18.93 7.09 0.69
N VAL A 136 18.98 6.66 1.95
CA VAL A 136 19.69 7.41 3.01
C VAL A 136 21.16 7.59 2.67
N ILE A 137 21.84 6.52 2.22
CA ILE A 137 23.23 6.57 1.79
C ILE A 137 23.41 7.50 0.59
N TYR A 138 22.53 7.40 -0.41
CA TYR A 138 22.55 8.27 -1.58
C TYR A 138 22.39 9.75 -1.19
N LEU A 139 21.42 10.08 -0.33
CA LEU A 139 21.21 11.45 0.16
C LEU A 139 22.43 11.94 0.96
N ALA A 140 23.02 11.09 1.79
CA ALA A 140 24.24 11.41 2.53
C ALA A 140 25.41 11.74 1.59
N LEU A 141 25.58 10.97 0.49
CA LEU A 141 26.62 11.22 -0.51
C LEU A 141 26.32 12.45 -1.38
N ALA A 142 25.07 12.64 -1.78
CA ALA A 142 24.57 13.76 -2.56
C ALA A 142 24.83 15.11 -1.88
N PHE A 143 24.45 15.21 -0.60
CA PHE A 143 24.55 16.47 0.15
C PHE A 143 25.90 16.67 0.85
N ARG A 144 26.82 15.69 0.78
CA ARG A 144 28.17 15.79 1.37
C ARG A 144 28.95 17.03 0.90
N LYS A 145 28.73 17.48 -0.34
CA LYS A 145 29.47 18.59 -0.97
C LYS A 145 28.76 19.95 -0.88
N VAL A 146 27.69 20.06 -0.08
CA VAL A 146 26.98 21.34 0.10
C VAL A 146 27.91 22.36 0.77
N PRO A 147 28.16 23.53 0.14
CA PRO A 147 29.04 24.54 0.73
C PRO A 147 28.35 25.27 1.90
N LYS A 148 29.15 25.75 2.86
CA LYS A 148 28.70 26.48 4.05
C LYS A 148 28.02 27.80 3.63
N PRO A 149 26.90 28.20 4.28
CA PRO A 149 26.70 28.24 5.74
C PRO A 149 25.78 27.13 6.30
N THR A 150 25.14 26.34 5.46
CA THR A 150 24.30 25.21 5.88
C THR A 150 25.15 23.94 6.05
N SER A 151 25.13 23.33 7.24
CA SER A 151 25.85 22.07 7.48
C SER A 151 25.27 20.94 6.62
N PRO A 152 26.08 20.22 5.83
CA PRO A 152 25.67 19.05 5.04
C PRO A 152 24.84 18.03 5.82
N TRP A 153 25.19 17.84 7.10
CA TRP A 153 24.53 16.92 8.00
C TRP A 153 23.11 17.33 8.37
N ARG A 154 22.87 18.63 8.61
CA ARG A 154 21.52 19.13 8.93
C ARG A 154 20.57 18.87 7.75
N PHE A 155 21.11 19.03 6.55
CA PHE A 155 20.39 18.86 5.30
C PHE A 155 19.97 17.41 5.04
N GLY A 156 20.90 16.46 5.20
CA GLY A 156 20.61 15.03 5.12
C GLY A 156 19.59 14.58 6.17
N VAL A 157 19.72 15.05 7.42
CA VAL A 157 18.77 14.72 8.50
C VAL A 157 17.37 15.24 8.19
N THR A 158 17.22 16.47 7.68
CA THR A 158 15.89 16.98 7.27
C THR A 158 15.28 16.17 6.13
N ALA A 159 16.07 15.73 5.16
CA ALA A 159 15.57 14.89 4.06
C ALA A 159 15.10 13.51 4.57
N VAL A 160 15.84 12.90 5.50
CA VAL A 160 15.43 11.64 6.13
C VAL A 160 14.14 11.80 6.94
N ILE A 161 14.01 12.90 7.69
CA ILE A 161 12.78 13.19 8.45
C ILE A 161 11.58 13.40 7.52
N ALA A 162 11.76 14.11 6.41
CA ALA A 162 10.71 14.32 5.41
C ALA A 162 10.23 12.98 4.80
N LEU A 163 11.17 12.10 4.44
CA LEU A 163 10.83 10.77 3.92
C LEU A 163 10.13 9.89 4.96
N LEU A 164 10.61 9.90 6.20
CA LEU A 164 9.99 9.15 7.28
C LEU A 164 8.55 9.62 7.52
N HIS A 165 8.33 10.94 7.48
CA HIS A 165 7.00 11.53 7.60
C HIS A 165 6.04 11.00 6.51
N ASP A 166 6.47 10.97 5.24
CA ASP A 166 5.62 10.55 4.13
C ASP A 166 5.30 9.05 4.17
N VAL A 167 6.28 8.22 4.55
CA VAL A 167 6.08 6.78 4.76
C VAL A 167 5.11 6.54 5.93
N LEU A 168 5.29 7.24 7.05
CA LEU A 168 4.41 7.13 8.21
C LEU A 168 2.98 7.58 7.90
N LEU A 169 2.84 8.64 7.10
CA LEU A 169 1.53 9.09 6.63
C LEU A 169 0.86 8.02 5.77
N LEU A 170 1.56 7.47 4.79
CA LEU A 170 1.03 6.44 3.90
C LEU A 170 0.64 5.16 4.66
N VAL A 171 1.58 4.60 5.43
CA VAL A 171 1.38 3.34 6.16
C VAL A 171 0.37 3.52 7.30
N GLY A 172 0.43 4.64 8.02
CA GLY A 172 -0.51 4.96 9.09
C GLY A 172 -1.93 5.15 8.57
N LEU A 173 -2.10 5.82 7.41
CA LEU A 173 -3.40 5.97 6.78
C LEU A 173 -3.97 4.61 6.36
N PHE A 174 -3.17 3.74 5.75
CA PHE A 174 -3.64 2.41 5.34
C PHE A 174 -3.90 1.48 6.53
N SER A 175 -3.17 1.61 7.64
CA SER A 175 -3.53 0.93 8.89
C SER A 175 -4.90 1.38 9.41
N LEU A 176 -5.15 2.70 9.40
CA LEU A 176 -6.43 3.27 9.84
C LEU A 176 -7.58 2.79 8.94
N LEU A 177 -7.41 2.87 7.62
CA LEU A 177 -8.38 2.38 6.64
C LEU A 177 -8.57 0.86 6.75
N GLY A 178 -7.52 0.11 7.10
CA GLY A 178 -7.61 -1.31 7.39
C GLY A 178 -8.53 -1.59 8.56
N HIS A 179 -8.41 -0.84 9.65
CA HIS A 179 -9.28 -1.03 10.81
C HIS A 179 -10.75 -0.63 10.52
N PHE A 180 -10.98 0.53 9.90
CA PHE A 180 -12.34 1.07 9.72
C PHE A 180 -13.06 0.55 8.47
N LEU A 181 -12.34 0.38 7.37
CA LEU A 181 -12.91 0.03 6.05
C LEU A 181 -12.46 -1.37 5.58
N LYS A 182 -11.69 -2.10 6.39
CA LYS A 182 -11.13 -3.42 6.03
C LYS A 182 -10.33 -3.39 4.72
N VAL A 183 -9.68 -2.27 4.45
CA VAL A 183 -8.75 -2.14 3.32
C VAL A 183 -7.53 -3.01 3.59
N GLU A 184 -7.13 -3.77 2.58
CA GLU A 184 -5.96 -4.63 2.63
C GLU A 184 -4.79 -3.98 1.91
N VAL A 185 -3.58 -4.36 2.32
CA VAL A 185 -2.32 -4.02 1.70
C VAL A 185 -1.87 -5.20 0.86
N ASP A 186 -1.79 -5.00 -0.45
CA ASP A 186 -1.38 -5.99 -1.45
C ASP A 186 -0.06 -5.56 -2.15
N VAL A 187 0.37 -6.31 -3.16
CA VAL A 187 1.60 -5.96 -3.90
C VAL A 187 1.46 -4.62 -4.64
N LEU A 188 0.24 -4.26 -5.07
CA LEU A 188 -0.05 -2.97 -5.70
C LEU A 188 0.16 -1.81 -4.72
N PHE A 189 -0.24 -1.97 -3.45
CA PHE A 189 0.07 -1.01 -2.40
C PHE A 189 1.58 -0.81 -2.26
N VAL A 190 2.38 -1.88 -2.23
CA VAL A 190 3.85 -1.76 -2.11
C VAL A 190 4.43 -1.00 -3.30
N THR A 191 3.91 -1.25 -4.50
CA THR A 191 4.32 -0.56 -5.73
C THR A 191 3.95 0.93 -5.69
N ALA A 192 2.73 1.25 -5.25
CA ALA A 192 2.29 2.62 -5.05
C ALA A 192 3.12 3.32 -3.96
N ALA A 193 3.41 2.64 -2.86
CA ALA A 193 4.23 3.16 -1.77
C ALA A 193 5.65 3.51 -2.22
N LEU A 194 6.29 2.60 -2.96
CA LEU A 194 7.62 2.84 -3.51
C LEU A 194 7.62 4.03 -4.49
N THR A 195 6.56 4.17 -5.28
CA THR A 195 6.37 5.29 -6.21
C THR A 195 6.23 6.61 -5.47
N VAL A 196 5.40 6.66 -4.42
CA VAL A 196 5.22 7.85 -3.56
C VAL A 196 6.54 8.24 -2.90
N VAL A 197 7.28 7.27 -2.36
CA VAL A 197 8.60 7.51 -1.76
C VAL A 197 9.58 8.04 -2.82
N GLY A 198 9.60 7.46 -4.02
CA GLY A 198 10.46 7.91 -5.11
C GLY A 198 10.19 9.37 -5.53
N PHE A 199 8.91 9.74 -5.66
CA PHE A 199 8.54 11.13 -5.94
C PHE A 199 8.82 12.07 -4.77
N SER A 200 8.63 11.63 -3.52
CA SER A 200 8.97 12.41 -2.33
C SER A 200 10.48 12.70 -2.25
N VAL A 201 11.33 11.72 -2.57
CA VAL A 201 12.78 11.92 -2.69
C VAL A 201 13.08 12.96 -3.78
N HIS A 202 12.47 12.82 -4.96
CA HIS A 202 12.68 13.75 -6.07
C HIS A 202 12.30 15.19 -5.70
N ASP A 203 11.14 15.39 -5.07
CA ASP A 203 10.68 16.71 -4.63
C ASP A 203 11.59 17.29 -3.55
N THR A 204 11.99 16.46 -2.58
CA THR A 204 12.96 16.84 -1.55
C THR A 204 14.24 17.34 -2.20
N ILE A 205 14.80 16.64 -3.20
CA ILE A 205 16.03 17.07 -3.90
C ILE A 205 15.82 18.37 -4.68
N HIS A 206 14.68 18.54 -5.35
CA HIS A 206 14.38 19.76 -6.13
C HIS A 206 14.26 21.00 -5.24
N VAL A 207 13.48 20.90 -4.16
CA VAL A 207 13.33 21.96 -3.14
C VAL A 207 14.69 22.31 -2.54
N SER A 208 15.48 21.28 -2.25
CA SER A 208 16.82 21.41 -1.70
C SER A 208 17.78 22.15 -2.61
N HIS A 209 17.76 21.79 -3.90
CA HIS A 209 18.57 22.44 -4.92
C HIS A 209 18.13 23.90 -5.14
N GLY A 210 16.83 24.16 -5.21
CA GLY A 210 16.30 25.52 -5.32
C GLY A 210 16.73 26.41 -4.16
N SER A 211 16.69 25.88 -2.93
CA SER A 211 17.21 26.58 -1.75
C SER A 211 18.71 26.89 -1.86
N LEU A 212 19.51 25.93 -2.35
CA LEU A 212 20.96 26.11 -2.53
C LEU A 212 21.31 27.13 -3.62
N CYS A 213 20.57 27.12 -4.73
CA CYS A 213 20.68 28.08 -5.83
C CYS A 213 20.36 29.51 -5.35
N PHE A 214 19.28 29.67 -4.58
CA PHE A 214 18.90 30.97 -4.01
C PHE A 214 19.96 31.52 -3.04
N THR A 215 20.62 30.65 -2.28
CA THR A 215 21.75 31.03 -1.40
C THR A 215 23.09 31.22 -2.11
N GLY A 216 23.14 31.10 -3.45
CA GLY A 216 24.38 31.28 -4.23
C GLY A 216 25.39 30.14 -4.11
N LEU A 217 24.96 28.96 -3.63
CA LEU A 217 25.81 27.81 -3.28
C LEU A 217 25.72 26.66 -4.31
N ALA A 218 25.00 26.86 -5.42
CA ALA A 218 24.80 25.85 -6.44
C ALA A 218 26.06 25.65 -7.30
N SER A 219 26.97 24.78 -6.85
CA SER A 219 28.05 24.20 -7.67
C SER A 219 27.72 22.77 -8.14
N ILE A 220 26.65 22.16 -7.63
CA ILE A 220 26.29 20.77 -7.96
C ILE A 220 25.39 20.80 -9.20
N ARG A 221 26.00 20.59 -10.36
CA ARG A 221 25.28 20.22 -11.60
C ARG A 221 24.96 18.72 -11.50
N TRP A 222 23.67 18.40 -11.52
CA TRP A 222 23.16 17.04 -11.70
C TRP A 222 23.21 16.66 -13.17
#